data_AF-A0A933A379-F1
#
_entry.id   AF-A0A933A379-F1
#
_cell.length_a   1.000
_cell.length_b   1.000
_cell.length_c   1.000
_cell.angle_alpha   90.00
_cell.angle_beta   90.00
_cell.angle_gamma   90.00
#
_symmetry.space_group_name_H-M   'P 1'
#
loop_
_entity.id
_entity.type
_entity.pdbx_description
1 polymer ?
#
loop_
_entity_poly.entity_id
_entity_poly.type
_entity_poly.pdbx_seq_one_letter_code
_entity_poly.pdbx_strand_id
1 'polypeptide(L)' 'MLARKNLVVDAKKVRRLAALLRTSESEAVRHAVDTFLLESRILAAAARIRARGTFRDPFGRDPRRNR' A
#
# COMPACT_ATOMS: atom_id res chain seq x y z
N MET A 1 22.97 3.54 -6.84
CA MET A 1 23.56 4.59 -5.96
C MET A 1 22.46 5.11 -5.05
N LEU A 2 22.66 5.07 -3.72
CA LEU A 2 21.69 5.61 -2.76
C LEU A 2 21.91 7.13 -2.62
N ALA A 3 20.85 7.92 -2.81
CA ALA A 3 20.88 9.37 -2.63
C ALA A 3 20.32 9.73 -1.26
N ARG A 4 21.07 10.52 -0.47
CA ARG A 4 20.60 11.01 0.83
C ARG A 4 19.64 12.18 0.61
N LYS A 5 18.43 12.07 1.14
CA LYS A 5 17.45 13.16 1.18
C LYS A 5 16.98 13.37 2.62
N ASN A 6 16.77 14.63 2.99
CA ASN A 6 16.21 14.98 4.29
C ASN A 6 14.68 15.05 4.16
N LEU A 7 13.98 14.35 5.06
CA LEU A 7 12.53 14.31 5.11
C LEU A 7 12.08 14.76 6.50
N VAL A 8 11.08 15.62 6.57
CA VAL A 8 10.44 15.99 7.84
C VAL A 8 9.28 15.03 8.09
N VAL A 9 9.35 14.29 9.19
CA VAL A 9 8.36 13.30 9.62
C VAL A 9 8.11 13.42 11.12
N ASP A 10 6.96 12.92 11.56
CA ASP A 10 6.64 12.79 12.98
C ASP A 10 7.58 11.77 13.65
N ALA A 11 8.52 12.28 14.45
CA ALA A 11 9.53 11.48 15.13
C ALA A 11 8.92 10.43 16.06
N LYS A 12 7.77 10.69 16.69
CA LYS A 12 7.12 9.75 17.61
C LYS A 12 6.60 8.52 16.85
N LYS A 13 6.04 8.74 15.66
CA LYS A 13 5.57 7.64 14.79
C LYS A 13 6.74 6.81 14.27
N VAL A 14 7.82 7.45 13.82
CA VAL A 14 9.00 6.75 13.31
C VAL A 14 9.66 5.91 14.40
N ARG A 15 9.85 6.45 15.61
CA ARG A 15 10.38 5.70 16.75
C ARG A 15 9.54 4.48 17.10
N ARG A 16 8.21 4.66 17.13
CA ARG A 16 7.29 3.55 17.40
C ARG A 16 7.38 2.47 16.34
N LEU A 17 7.46 2.84 15.06
CA LEU A 17 7.60 1.91 13.95
C LEU A 17 8.93 1.16 14.02
N ALA A 18 10.03 1.88 14.26
CA ALA A 18 11.36 1.29 14.41
C ALA A 18 11.43 0.28 15.56
N ALA A 19 10.82 0.62 16.71
CA ALA A 19 10.72 -0.30 17.84
C ALA A 19 9.90 -1.56 17.50
N LEU A 20 8.76 -1.40 16.80
CA LEU A 20 7.92 -2.52 16.38
C LEU A 20 8.64 -3.46 15.41
N LEU A 21 9.39 -2.90 14.47
CA LEU A 21 10.18 -3.64 13.47
C LEU A 21 11.56 -4.08 13.99
N ARG A 22 11.92 -3.72 15.23
CA ARG A 22 13.23 -4.00 15.85
C ARG A 22 14.41 -3.61 14.96
N THR A 23 14.33 -2.42 14.37
CA THR A 23 15.32 -1.90 13.41
C THR A 23 15.61 -0.41 13.64
N SER A 24 16.50 0.18 12.84
CA SER A 24 16.78 1.62 12.92
C SER A 24 15.63 2.47 12.35
N GLU A 25 15.54 3.73 12.76
CA GLU A 25 14.55 4.67 12.21
C GLU A 25 14.62 4.79 10.68
N SER A 26 15.83 4.82 10.11
CA SER A 26 16.05 4.88 8.66
C SER A 26 15.55 3.63 7.93
N GLU A 27 15.81 2.45 8.48
CA GLU A 27 15.33 1.18 7.90
C GLU A 27 13.80 1.04 8.04
N ALA A 28 13.25 1.49 9.17
CA ALA A 28 11.81 1.50 9.37
C ALA A 28 11.09 2.41 8.36
N VAL A 29 11.64 3.59 8.09
CA VAL A 29 11.13 4.50 7.05
C VAL A 29 11.26 3.87 5.67
N ARG A 30 12.39 3.20 5.36
CA ARG A 30 12.56 2.48 4.09
C ARG A 30 11.49 1.41 3.91
N HIS A 31 11.29 0.55 4.91
CA HIS A 31 10.27 -0.48 4.89
C HIS A 31 8.87 0.10 4.67
N ALA A 32 8.54 1.21 5.33
CA ALA A 32 7.25 1.87 5.16
C ALA A 32 7.03 2.37 3.73
N VAL A 33 8.06 3.00 3.13
CA VAL A 33 8.01 3.47 1.73
C VAL A 33 7.82 2.30 0.78
N ASP A 34 8.61 1.24 0.93
CA ASP A 34 8.52 0.06 0.06
C ASP A 34 7.15 -0.61 0.15
N THR A 35 6.62 -0.74 1.37
CA THR A 35 5.29 -1.30 1.62
C THR A 35 4.21 -0.46 0.95
N PHE A 36 4.22 0.86 1.15
CA PHE A 36 3.25 1.77 0.56
C PHE A 36 3.27 1.75 -0.98
N LEU A 37 4.46 1.73 -1.57
CA LEU A 37 4.61 1.64 -3.03
C LEU A 37 4.08 0.32 -3.57
N LEU A 38 4.31 -0.79 -2.86
CA LEU A 38 3.78 -2.10 -3.24
C LEU A 38 2.24 -2.12 -3.17
N GLU A 39 1.67 -1.66 -2.05
CA GLU A 39 0.22 -1.56 -1.86
C GLU A 39 -0.43 -0.68 -2.91
N SER A 40 0.17 0.48 -3.20
CA SER A 40 -0.33 1.40 -4.23
C SER A 40 -0.38 0.74 -5.61
N ARG A 41 0.62 -0.06 -5.97
CA ARG A 41 0.65 -0.81 -7.24
C ARG A 41 -0.41 -1.91 -7.26
N ILE A 42 -0.60 -2.63 -6.16
CA ILE A 42 -1.63 -3.67 -6.04
C ILE A 42 -3.02 -3.05 -6.18
N LEU A 43 -3.30 -1.95 -5.48
CA LEU A 43 -4.58 -1.26 -5.55
C LEU A 43 -4.85 -0.72 -6.95
N ALA A 44 -3.84 -0.15 -7.62
CA ALA A 44 -3.96 0.29 -9.01
C ALA A 44 -4.23 -0.88 -9.97
N ALA A 45 -3.58 -2.03 -9.78
CA ALA A 45 -3.84 -3.23 -10.57
C ALA A 45 -5.27 -3.77 -10.34
N ALA A 46 -5.71 -3.84 -9.08
CA ALA A 46 -7.06 -4.26 -8.73
C ALA A 46 -8.13 -3.32 -9.30
N ALA A 47 -7.89 -2.01 -9.30
CA ALA A 47 -8.76 -1.03 -9.94
C ALA A 47 -8.87 -1.26 -11.46
N ARG A 48 -7.74 -1.54 -12.14
CA ARG A 48 -7.74 -1.86 -13.59
C ARG A 48 -8.48 -3.15 -13.91
N ILE A 49 -8.33 -4.19 -13.09
CA ILE A 49 -9.06 -5.46 -13.26
C ILE A 49 -10.56 -5.23 -13.11
N ARG A 50 -10.99 -4.50 -12.06
CA ARG A 50 -12.39 -4.13 -11.87
C ARG A 50 -12.94 -3.32 -13.04
N ALA A 51 -12.19 -2.33 -13.53
CA ALA A 51 -12.59 -1.51 -14.67
C ALA A 51 -12.74 -2.31 -15.98
N ARG A 52 -12.01 -3.42 -16.14
CA ARG A 52 -12.15 -4.34 -17.30
C ARG A 52 -13.36 -5.27 -17.21
N GLY A 53 -14.16 -5.19 -16.14
CA GLY A 53 -15.36 -6.01 -15.97
C GLY A 53 -15.09 -7.50 -15.72
N THR A 54 -13.82 -7.89 -15.50
CA THR A 54 -13.44 -9.29 -15.30
C THR A 54 -13.60 -9.77 -13.87
N PHE A 55 -13.88 -8.86 -12.92
CA PHE A 55 -14.30 -9.25 -11.57
C PHE A 55 -15.81 -9.55 -11.59
N ARG A 56 -16.18 -10.72 -12.13
CA ARG A 56 -17.50 -11.31 -11.86
C ARG A 56 -17.49 -11.74 -10.40
N ASP A 57 -18.39 -11.17 -9.61
CA ASP A 57 -18.68 -11.65 -8.27
C ASP A 57 -18.90 -13.17 -8.31
N PRO A 58 -18.07 -14.00 -7.64
CA PRO A 58 -18.28 -15.44 -7.59
C PRO A 58 -19.58 -15.82 -6.87
N PHE A 59 -20.20 -14.88 -6.15
CA PHE A 59 -21.51 -15.03 -5.53
C PHE A 59 -22.68 -14.53 -6.39
N GLY A 60 -22.43 -14.20 -7.67
CA GLY A 60 -23.48 -14.09 -8.68
C GLY A 60 -24.52 -13.00 -8.44
N ARG A 61 -24.19 -11.91 -7.73
CA ARG A 61 -25.07 -10.73 -7.74
C ARG A 61 -24.85 -9.95 -9.02
N ASP A 62 -25.49 -10.40 -10.09
CA ASP A 62 -25.64 -9.59 -11.30
C ASP A 62 -26.53 -8.38 -10.96
N PRO A 63 -26.01 -7.14 -10.97
CA PRO A 63 -26.81 -5.96 -10.67
C PRO A 63 -27.90 -5.68 -11.72
N ARG A 64 -27.94 -6.44 -12.82
CA ARG A 64 -28.93 -6.31 -13.90
C ARG A 64 -30.13 -7.24 -13.77
N ARG A 65 -30.21 -8.08 -12.74
CA ARG A 65 -31.31 -9.05 -12.55
C ARG A 65 -32.54 -8.47 -11.82
N ASN A 66 -32.75 -7.16 -11.92
CA ASN A 66 -33.92 -6.45 -11.37
C ASN A 66 -34.43 -5.37 -12.33
N ARG A 67 -34.46 -5.68 -13.63
CA ARG A 67 -35.29 -4.99 -14.62
C ARG A 67 -36.22 -5.99 -15.26
#